data_AF-A0A4S2V5J8-F1
#
_entry.id   AF-A0A4S2V5J8-F1
#
_cell.length_a   1.000
_cell.length_b   1.000
_cell.length_c   1.000
_cell.angle_alpha   90.00
_cell.angle_beta   90.00
_cell.angle_gamma   90.00
#
_symmetry.space_group_name_H-M   'P 1'
#
loop_
_entity.id
_entity.type
_entity.pdbx_description
1 polymer ?
#
loop_
_entity_poly.entity_id
_entity_poly.type
_entity_poly.pdbx_seq_one_letter_code
_entity_poly.pdbx_strand_id
1 'polypeptide(L)'
;MAVLTPVDLWVYESPHAVELRTALAEHWDTTALVISEGTMPHVHRSLVVALAFLQAKQERQLPMKMFQVPRGADDEAVERDFDALLKRGGGSTQHGYVLRELPSPAESLDFDRHHPDVTSGRADLAGFGSLTTLSELYEAVPRVHMAGDSQWITKDEVPGAVRLLRGRDILREGSIALVSDDSLWVTSPPRHLLQPGDLLLREIRGRHDLGGLMFAEVTEQDLPAAPAHTTIALRPRSTSTPQQIRLVAQFLRTPLADRLVGRSGLHLLTKRLMALPVPQPDDALTTALDDLDAARTRLESWTREADALLESAFTHKTAAQARERIIDQGRGLRQRVEAATLLDDLGHTVRTRFPLPVAYRWREAETRMSAGEHQATYSAILETAEILLCYTALLTLALAWEAGISLGSTIAIREKLVGGRSGPGLGDWANVLLEAAGSRKLRALPHQHPIHAIRTLLVGQDAAAARERLTKRRNDDSHLRRLDPIDLPPAITEAFADLTVLVDRARFLADLPLWHVTETRWDNLTQAVHVSYRELTGDHPVVPTKSAVLPRNDLEPGSLYLRDSMHQLHLLRPFLTGQVCRVCRAWSTFHADIVPGDVVQLKSLEHGHVLHETAVARHALSIVGLL
;
A
#
# COMPACT_ATOMS: atom_id res chain seq x y z
N MET A 1 -42.13 -14.90 -20.64
CA MET A 1 -42.09 -14.11 -21.88
C MET A 1 -40.67 -13.64 -22.11
N ALA A 2 -40.14 -13.71 -23.33
CA ALA A 2 -38.84 -13.12 -23.66
C ALA A 2 -39.06 -11.96 -24.63
N VAL A 3 -38.47 -10.80 -24.34
CA VAL A 3 -38.66 -9.59 -25.14
C VAL A 3 -37.30 -9.06 -25.55
N LEU A 4 -37.14 -8.85 -26.86
CA LEU A 4 -35.95 -8.26 -27.43
C LEU A 4 -36.15 -6.76 -27.65
N THR A 5 -35.22 -5.96 -27.14
CA THR A 5 -35.36 -4.50 -27.12
C THR A 5 -34.00 -3.81 -27.34
N PRO A 6 -34.00 -2.52 -27.71
CA PRO A 6 -32.81 -1.69 -27.60
C PRO A 6 -32.30 -1.67 -26.15
N VAL A 7 -30.97 -1.77 -25.98
CA VAL A 7 -30.36 -1.82 -24.63
C VAL A 7 -30.71 -0.60 -23.77
N ASP A 8 -30.88 0.56 -24.41
CA ASP A 8 -31.13 1.86 -23.78
C ASP A 8 -32.36 1.86 -22.86
N LEU A 9 -33.37 1.03 -23.16
CA LEU A 9 -34.57 0.88 -22.34
C LEU A 9 -34.29 0.25 -20.96
N TRP A 10 -33.19 -0.49 -20.84
CA TRP A 10 -32.78 -1.18 -19.62
C TRP A 10 -31.63 -0.50 -18.91
N VAL A 11 -30.67 0.04 -19.66
CA VAL A 11 -29.41 0.55 -19.09
C VAL A 11 -29.39 2.07 -18.93
N TYR A 12 -30.32 2.83 -19.53
CA TYR A 12 -30.41 4.28 -19.32
C TYR A 12 -31.43 4.65 -18.25
N GLU A 13 -31.17 5.79 -17.61
CA GLU A 13 -32.03 6.43 -16.62
C GLU A 13 -32.81 7.59 -17.26
N SER A 14 -33.08 7.50 -18.56
CA SER A 14 -33.97 8.47 -19.21
C SER A 14 -35.38 8.32 -18.63
N PRO A 15 -36.17 9.40 -18.54
CA PRO A 15 -37.52 9.34 -17.97
C PRO A 15 -38.37 8.25 -18.61
N HIS A 16 -38.29 8.09 -19.93
CA HIS A 16 -39.03 7.07 -20.68
C HIS A 16 -38.59 5.63 -20.34
N ALA A 17 -37.29 5.39 -20.17
CA ALA A 17 -36.78 4.07 -19.80
C ALA A 17 -37.18 3.69 -18.35
N VAL A 18 -37.13 4.66 -17.43
CA VAL A 18 -37.58 4.49 -16.04
C VAL A 18 -39.08 4.22 -15.98
N GLU A 19 -39.89 4.98 -16.73
CA GLU A 19 -41.34 4.79 -16.81
C GLU A 19 -41.69 3.39 -17.31
N LEU A 20 -41.06 2.93 -18.39
CA LEU A 20 -41.24 1.58 -18.93
C LEU A 20 -40.90 0.50 -17.89
N ARG A 21 -39.73 0.59 -17.24
CA ARG A 21 -39.32 -0.40 -16.23
C ARG A 21 -40.26 -0.41 -15.03
N THR A 22 -40.74 0.77 -14.62
CA THR A 22 -41.70 0.90 -13.53
C THR A 22 -43.03 0.23 -13.88
N ALA A 23 -43.58 0.53 -15.06
CA ALA A 23 -44.81 -0.10 -15.55
C ALA A 23 -44.67 -1.62 -15.72
N LEU A 24 -43.50 -2.11 -16.16
CA LEU A 24 -43.22 -3.55 -16.23
C LEU A 24 -43.21 -4.19 -14.83
N ALA A 25 -42.59 -3.55 -13.84
CA ALA A 25 -42.48 -4.05 -12.48
C ALA A 25 -43.82 -4.14 -11.71
N GLU A 26 -44.87 -3.48 -12.19
CA GLU A 26 -46.23 -3.62 -11.65
C GLU A 26 -46.81 -5.02 -11.89
N HIS A 27 -46.48 -5.63 -13.03
CA HIS A 27 -47.11 -6.89 -13.47
C HIS A 27 -46.11 -8.04 -13.70
N TRP A 28 -44.83 -7.74 -13.86
CA TRP A 28 -43.79 -8.70 -14.26
C TRP A 28 -42.55 -8.62 -13.37
N ASP A 29 -41.99 -9.78 -13.06
CA ASP A 29 -40.63 -9.92 -12.53
C ASP A 29 -39.65 -10.16 -13.68
N THR A 30 -38.58 -9.37 -13.72
CA THR A 30 -37.49 -9.59 -14.69
C THR A 30 -36.52 -10.63 -14.13
N THR A 31 -36.53 -11.82 -14.70
CA THR A 31 -35.77 -12.98 -14.20
C THR A 31 -34.38 -13.11 -14.84
N ALA A 32 -34.20 -12.60 -16.05
CA ALA A 32 -32.88 -12.48 -16.65
C ALA A 32 -32.81 -11.32 -17.65
N LEU A 33 -31.62 -10.73 -17.78
CA LEU A 33 -31.29 -9.74 -18.79
C LEU A 33 -30.00 -10.15 -19.49
N VAL A 34 -30.09 -10.41 -20.78
CA VAL A 34 -28.94 -10.75 -21.63
C VAL A 34 -28.63 -9.58 -22.54
N ILE A 35 -27.45 -9.00 -22.39
CA ILE A 35 -26.96 -7.88 -23.20
C ILE A 35 -26.03 -8.43 -24.26
N SER A 36 -26.26 -8.04 -25.50
CA SER A 36 -25.42 -8.45 -26.63
C SER A 36 -25.13 -7.29 -27.57
N GLU A 37 -23.93 -7.29 -28.16
CA GLU A 37 -23.47 -6.24 -29.05
C GLU A 37 -23.17 -6.82 -30.44
N GLY A 38 -23.92 -6.42 -31.47
CA GLY A 38 -23.63 -6.77 -32.87
C GLY A 38 -23.72 -8.26 -33.25
N THR A 39 -24.48 -9.07 -32.50
CA THR A 39 -24.64 -10.52 -32.76
C THR A 39 -25.81 -10.87 -33.67
N MET A 40 -26.68 -9.91 -34.02
CA MET A 40 -27.83 -10.20 -34.89
C MET A 40 -27.48 -10.07 -36.37
N PRO A 41 -27.77 -11.11 -37.18
CA PRO A 41 -27.69 -11.02 -38.63
C PRO A 41 -28.54 -9.84 -39.13
N HIS A 42 -28.01 -9.06 -40.08
CA HIS A 42 -28.68 -7.92 -40.73
C HIS A 42 -28.94 -6.68 -39.85
N VAL A 43 -28.46 -6.66 -38.61
CA VAL A 43 -28.44 -5.45 -37.76
C VAL A 43 -27.04 -4.85 -37.78
N HIS A 44 -26.93 -3.51 -37.78
CA HIS A 44 -25.63 -2.85 -37.79
C HIS A 44 -24.78 -3.29 -36.59
N ARG A 45 -23.50 -3.60 -36.83
CA ARG A 45 -22.57 -4.13 -35.81
C ARG A 45 -22.32 -3.19 -34.62
N SER A 46 -22.81 -1.96 -34.64
CA SER A 46 -22.73 -1.04 -33.49
C SER A 46 -23.97 -1.06 -32.60
N LEU A 47 -25.03 -1.78 -32.98
CA LEU A 47 -26.25 -1.84 -32.19
C LEU A 47 -26.06 -2.79 -31.01
N VAL A 48 -26.47 -2.31 -29.84
CA VAL A 48 -26.49 -3.08 -28.59
C VAL A 48 -27.95 -3.39 -28.26
N VAL A 49 -28.23 -4.65 -27.98
CA VAL A 49 -29.58 -5.15 -27.70
C VAL A 49 -29.63 -5.79 -26.33
N ALA A 50 -30.82 -5.78 -25.73
CA ALA A 50 -31.13 -6.48 -24.51
C ALA A 50 -32.28 -7.47 -24.75
N LEU A 51 -32.05 -8.73 -24.38
CA LEU A 51 -33.07 -9.77 -24.29
C LEU A 51 -33.47 -9.92 -22.82
N ALA A 52 -34.67 -9.46 -22.49
CA ALA A 52 -35.22 -9.53 -21.14
C ALA A 52 -36.19 -10.70 -21.01
N PHE A 53 -36.02 -11.49 -19.96
CA PHE A 53 -36.92 -12.59 -19.60
C PHE A 53 -37.83 -12.13 -18.48
N LEU A 54 -39.13 -12.15 -18.74
CA LEU A 54 -40.19 -11.66 -17.88
C LEU A 54 -41.09 -12.82 -17.45
N GLN A 55 -41.41 -12.86 -16.15
CA GLN A 55 -42.34 -13.80 -15.56
C GLN A 55 -43.45 -13.03 -14.84
N ALA A 56 -44.68 -13.54 -14.87
CA ALA A 56 -45.77 -12.92 -14.13
C ALA A 56 -45.42 -12.87 -12.65
N LYS A 57 -45.71 -11.73 -12.00
CA LYS A 57 -45.31 -11.46 -10.62
C LYS A 57 -45.80 -12.56 -9.66
N GLN A 58 -44.91 -13.07 -8.82
CA GLN A 58 -45.23 -14.11 -7.82
C GLN A 58 -44.99 -13.59 -6.40
N GLU A 59 -45.61 -14.23 -5.39
CA GLU A 59 -45.37 -13.89 -3.96
C GLU A 59 -43.89 -14.08 -3.55
N ARG A 60 -43.18 -15.00 -4.22
CA ARG A 60 -41.76 -15.25 -4.00
C ARG A 60 -40.94 -14.65 -5.14
N GLN A 61 -40.20 -13.60 -4.83
CA GLN A 61 -39.31 -12.95 -5.78
C GLN A 61 -38.13 -13.86 -6.14
N LEU A 62 -37.94 -14.09 -7.43
CA LEU A 62 -36.82 -14.87 -7.97
C LEU A 62 -35.59 -13.98 -8.18
N PRO A 63 -34.36 -14.52 -8.02
CA PRO A 63 -33.16 -13.77 -8.33
C PRO A 63 -33.07 -13.49 -9.84
N MET A 64 -32.57 -12.30 -10.19
CA MET A 64 -32.33 -11.89 -11.57
C MET A 64 -30.94 -12.34 -12.04
N LYS A 65 -30.85 -12.82 -13.28
CA LYS A 65 -29.58 -13.21 -13.90
C LYS A 65 -29.16 -12.17 -14.94
N MET A 66 -27.96 -11.64 -14.80
CA MET A 66 -27.35 -10.70 -15.73
C MET A 66 -26.31 -11.44 -16.55
N PHE A 67 -26.37 -11.32 -17.87
CA PHE A 67 -25.39 -11.95 -18.76
C PHE A 67 -24.99 -10.98 -19.87
N GLN A 68 -23.69 -10.89 -20.15
CA GLN A 68 -23.17 -10.08 -21.25
C GLN A 68 -22.48 -11.01 -22.25
N VAL A 69 -23.02 -11.08 -23.46
CA VAL A 69 -22.45 -11.91 -24.53
C VAL A 69 -21.12 -11.29 -24.97
N PRO A 70 -19.98 -11.96 -24.76
CA PRO A 70 -18.69 -11.44 -25.20
C PRO A 70 -18.59 -11.46 -26.73
N ARG A 71 -17.91 -10.48 -27.30
CA ARG A 71 -17.65 -10.43 -28.74
C ARG A 71 -16.45 -11.28 -29.13
N GLY A 72 -16.63 -12.14 -30.12
CA GLY A 72 -15.55 -12.95 -30.70
C GLY A 72 -15.05 -14.08 -29.79
N ALA A 73 -15.82 -14.41 -28.74
CA ALA A 73 -15.60 -15.62 -27.96
C ALA A 73 -16.14 -16.84 -28.71
N ASP A 74 -15.67 -18.02 -28.33
CA ASP A 74 -16.19 -19.29 -28.81
C ASP A 74 -17.64 -19.50 -28.36
N ASP A 75 -18.55 -19.70 -29.31
CA ASP A 75 -19.99 -19.82 -29.07
C ASP A 75 -20.30 -20.97 -28.08
N GLU A 76 -19.62 -22.11 -28.21
CA GLU A 76 -19.79 -23.25 -27.29
C GLU A 76 -19.33 -22.92 -25.85
N ALA A 77 -18.30 -22.08 -25.69
CA ALA A 77 -17.87 -21.62 -24.37
C ALA A 77 -18.89 -20.65 -23.76
N VAL A 78 -19.44 -19.73 -24.56
CA VAL A 78 -20.46 -18.76 -24.11
C VAL A 78 -21.74 -19.47 -23.70
N GLU A 79 -22.21 -20.42 -24.49
CA GLU A 79 -23.40 -21.23 -24.17
C GLU A 79 -23.21 -22.01 -22.87
N ARG A 80 -22.05 -22.66 -22.69
CA ARG A 80 -21.72 -23.37 -21.45
C ARG A 80 -21.69 -22.45 -20.23
N ASP A 81 -21.15 -21.23 -20.35
CA ASP A 81 -21.12 -20.26 -19.26
C ASP A 81 -22.55 -19.77 -18.92
N PHE A 82 -23.37 -19.52 -19.93
CA PHE A 82 -24.77 -19.13 -19.74
C PHE A 82 -25.58 -20.23 -19.05
N ASP A 83 -25.44 -21.48 -19.49
CA ASP A 83 -26.06 -22.64 -18.87
C ASP A 83 -25.63 -22.83 -17.41
N ALA A 84 -24.36 -22.59 -17.12
CA ALA A 84 -23.84 -22.61 -15.76
C ALA A 84 -24.47 -21.50 -14.90
N LEU A 85 -24.63 -20.29 -15.44
CA LEU A 85 -25.30 -19.18 -14.75
C LEU A 85 -26.78 -19.49 -14.48
N LEU A 86 -27.48 -20.08 -15.45
CA LEU A 86 -28.89 -20.44 -15.31
C LEU A 86 -29.14 -21.42 -14.15
N LYS A 87 -28.18 -22.26 -13.80
CA LYS A 87 -28.26 -23.23 -12.70
C LYS A 87 -27.87 -22.66 -11.33
N ARG A 88 -27.30 -21.46 -11.27
CA ARG A 88 -26.83 -20.84 -10.01
C ARG A 88 -27.93 -20.09 -9.27
N GLY A 89 -27.88 -20.17 -7.93
CA GLY A 89 -28.68 -19.35 -7.01
C GLY A 89 -27.93 -18.13 -6.46
N GLY A 90 -26.71 -17.85 -6.92
CA GLY A 90 -25.86 -16.75 -6.48
C GLY A 90 -24.45 -16.78 -7.08
N GLY A 91 -23.74 -15.66 -6.98
CA GLY A 91 -22.35 -15.51 -7.46
C GLY A 91 -22.24 -15.11 -8.94
N SER A 92 -21.04 -15.21 -9.48
CA SER A 92 -20.69 -14.86 -10.88
C SER A 92 -20.12 -16.04 -11.66
N THR A 93 -20.30 -16.01 -12.97
CA THR A 93 -19.63 -16.83 -13.98
C THR A 93 -18.69 -15.93 -14.80
N GLN A 94 -18.10 -16.43 -15.88
CA GLN A 94 -17.16 -15.63 -16.67
C GLN A 94 -17.83 -14.42 -17.33
N HIS A 95 -19.09 -14.56 -17.74
CA HIS A 95 -19.83 -13.57 -18.53
C HIS A 95 -21.14 -13.13 -17.88
N GLY A 96 -21.42 -13.53 -16.64
CA GLY A 96 -22.64 -13.12 -15.97
C GLY A 96 -22.64 -13.31 -14.46
N TYR A 97 -23.72 -12.87 -13.82
CA TYR A 97 -23.87 -12.93 -12.37
C TYR A 97 -25.35 -12.93 -11.95
N VAL A 98 -25.57 -13.31 -10.69
CA VAL A 98 -26.92 -13.44 -10.12
C VAL A 98 -27.15 -12.33 -9.08
N LEU A 99 -28.18 -11.52 -9.31
CA LEU A 99 -28.71 -10.53 -8.38
C LEU A 99 -29.79 -11.16 -7.50
N ARG A 100 -29.50 -11.27 -6.20
CA ARG A 100 -30.46 -11.78 -5.21
C ARG A 100 -31.42 -10.70 -4.72
N GLU A 101 -30.93 -9.46 -4.64
CA GLU A 101 -31.71 -8.28 -4.34
C GLU A 101 -31.89 -7.52 -5.65
N LEU A 102 -33.14 -7.33 -6.08
CA LEU A 102 -33.43 -6.64 -7.32
C LEU A 102 -33.28 -5.13 -7.12
N PRO A 103 -32.57 -4.42 -8.02
CA PRO A 103 -32.49 -2.97 -7.95
C PRO A 103 -33.85 -2.33 -8.23
N SER A 104 -34.03 -1.09 -7.76
CA SER A 104 -35.26 -0.33 -8.02
C SER A 104 -35.50 -0.17 -9.53
N PRO A 105 -36.75 -0.18 -10.03
CA PRO A 105 -37.05 0.07 -11.44
C PRO A 105 -36.51 1.40 -11.97
N ALA A 106 -36.31 2.38 -11.09
CA ALA A 106 -35.71 3.67 -11.42
C ALA A 106 -34.21 3.58 -11.72
N GLU A 107 -33.53 2.52 -11.28
CA GLU A 107 -32.11 2.35 -11.50
C GLU A 107 -31.80 1.75 -12.87
N SER A 108 -30.61 2.06 -13.37
CA SER A 108 -30.04 1.41 -14.54
C SER A 108 -29.75 -0.07 -14.26
N LEU A 109 -30.05 -0.93 -15.22
CA LEU A 109 -29.64 -2.34 -15.26
C LEU A 109 -28.39 -2.53 -16.16
N ASP A 110 -27.48 -1.56 -16.14
CA ASP A 110 -26.17 -1.73 -16.79
C ASP A 110 -25.38 -2.88 -16.15
N PHE A 111 -24.70 -3.68 -16.98
CA PHE A 111 -24.06 -4.92 -16.54
C PHE A 111 -22.98 -4.69 -15.48
N ASP A 112 -22.17 -3.63 -15.62
CA ASP A 112 -21.08 -3.38 -14.68
C ASP A 112 -21.59 -2.82 -13.35
N ARG A 113 -22.71 -2.08 -13.36
CA ARG A 113 -23.21 -1.33 -12.20
C ARG A 113 -23.46 -2.21 -10.98
N HIS A 114 -24.02 -3.39 -11.18
CA HIS A 114 -24.42 -4.30 -10.10
C HIS A 114 -23.56 -5.57 -10.06
N HIS A 115 -22.47 -5.62 -10.82
CA HIS A 115 -21.56 -6.75 -10.81
C HIS A 115 -20.93 -6.92 -9.41
N PRO A 116 -20.90 -8.13 -8.82
CA PRO A 116 -20.37 -8.35 -7.46
C PRO A 116 -18.98 -7.75 -7.24
N ASP A 117 -18.07 -7.93 -8.20
CA ASP A 117 -16.71 -7.38 -8.13
C ASP A 117 -16.67 -5.85 -8.12
N VAL A 118 -17.61 -5.19 -8.80
CA VAL A 118 -17.70 -3.72 -8.83
C VAL A 118 -18.27 -3.21 -7.51
N THR A 119 -19.27 -3.90 -6.96
CA THR A 119 -19.84 -3.58 -5.64
C THR A 119 -18.82 -3.79 -4.52
N SER A 120 -18.09 -4.92 -4.53
CA SER A 120 -16.99 -5.18 -3.59
C SER A 120 -15.90 -4.15 -3.76
N GLY A 121 -15.44 -3.92 -5.00
CA GLY A 121 -14.40 -2.93 -5.28
C GLY A 121 -14.79 -1.52 -4.81
N ARG A 122 -16.07 -1.12 -4.95
CA ARG A 122 -16.58 0.16 -4.42
C ARG A 122 -16.47 0.23 -2.90
N ALA A 123 -16.86 -0.83 -2.20
CA ALA A 123 -16.75 -0.90 -0.74
C ALA A 123 -15.28 -0.86 -0.30
N ASP A 124 -14.41 -1.56 -1.02
CA ASP A 124 -12.97 -1.63 -0.74
C ASP A 124 -12.26 -0.28 -0.93
N LEU A 125 -12.81 0.66 -1.73
CA LEU A 125 -12.26 2.02 -1.85
C LEU A 125 -12.21 2.77 -0.51
N ALA A 126 -13.09 2.43 0.44
CA ALA A 126 -13.05 2.99 1.79
C ALA A 126 -11.80 2.54 2.58
N GLY A 127 -11.04 1.55 2.08
CA GLY A 127 -9.76 1.15 2.67
C GLY A 127 -8.65 2.19 2.48
N PHE A 128 -8.78 3.14 1.56
CA PHE A 128 -7.82 4.23 1.36
C PHE A 128 -8.06 5.45 2.27
N GLY A 129 -9.19 5.47 2.99
CA GLY A 129 -9.64 6.58 3.82
C GLY A 129 -11.13 6.84 3.66
N SER A 130 -11.53 8.08 3.41
CA SER A 130 -12.95 8.42 3.17
C SER A 130 -13.31 8.38 1.68
N LEU A 131 -14.61 8.36 1.37
CA LEU A 131 -15.10 8.47 0.00
C LEU A 131 -15.75 9.84 -0.20
N THR A 132 -15.47 10.46 -1.34
CA THR A 132 -16.14 11.67 -1.82
C THR A 132 -16.59 11.44 -3.27
N THR A 133 -17.22 12.43 -3.89
CA THR A 133 -17.53 12.42 -5.32
C THR A 133 -16.52 13.26 -6.09
N LEU A 134 -16.28 12.91 -7.36
CA LEU A 134 -15.37 13.67 -8.20
C LEU A 134 -15.76 15.16 -8.31
N SER A 135 -17.05 15.49 -8.21
CA SER A 135 -17.57 16.87 -8.21
C SER A 135 -17.19 17.75 -7.02
N GLU A 136 -16.85 17.14 -5.89
CA GLU A 136 -16.36 17.86 -4.71
C GLU A 136 -14.89 18.28 -4.90
N LEU A 137 -14.15 17.59 -5.75
CA LEU A 137 -12.73 17.84 -6.01
C LEU A 137 -12.46 18.59 -7.31
N TYR A 138 -13.34 18.43 -8.30
CA TYR A 138 -13.21 18.99 -9.62
C TYR A 138 -14.47 19.76 -10.03
N GLU A 139 -14.32 20.62 -11.02
CA GLU A 139 -15.41 21.21 -11.79
C GLU A 139 -15.24 20.95 -13.28
N ALA A 140 -16.36 20.86 -14.00
CA ALA A 140 -16.32 20.65 -15.44
C ALA A 140 -16.02 21.97 -16.17
N VAL A 141 -15.01 21.97 -17.03
CA VAL A 141 -14.68 23.12 -17.88
C VAL A 141 -15.61 23.13 -19.11
N PRO A 142 -16.20 24.28 -19.47
CA PRO A 142 -16.98 24.42 -20.70
C PRO A 142 -16.19 24.02 -21.95
N ARG A 143 -16.87 23.39 -22.90
CA ARG A 143 -16.27 22.86 -24.13
C ARG A 143 -16.82 23.51 -25.39
N VAL A 144 -16.00 23.53 -26.44
CA VAL A 144 -16.38 24.08 -27.75
C VAL A 144 -17.08 23.01 -28.59
N HIS A 145 -18.29 23.33 -29.06
CA HIS A 145 -19.11 22.45 -29.89
C HIS A 145 -18.82 22.68 -31.38
N MET A 146 -18.30 21.66 -32.08
CA MET A 146 -17.89 21.80 -33.48
C MET A 146 -19.01 22.30 -34.40
N ALA A 147 -20.25 21.88 -34.19
CA ALA A 147 -21.39 22.32 -34.99
C ALA A 147 -21.93 23.68 -34.56
N GLY A 148 -22.10 23.89 -33.24
CA GLY A 148 -22.70 25.11 -32.68
C GLY A 148 -21.77 26.32 -32.69
N ASP A 149 -20.46 26.09 -32.60
CA ASP A 149 -19.42 27.12 -32.49
C ASP A 149 -18.51 27.14 -33.73
N SER A 150 -18.97 26.60 -34.86
CA SER A 150 -18.19 26.46 -36.11
C SER A 150 -17.56 27.78 -36.58
N GLN A 151 -18.23 28.91 -36.32
CA GLN A 151 -17.75 30.26 -36.62
C GLN A 151 -16.48 30.69 -35.86
N TRP A 152 -16.14 30.01 -34.76
CA TRP A 152 -14.94 30.29 -33.97
C TRP A 152 -13.78 29.37 -34.33
N ILE A 153 -14.02 28.35 -35.16
CA ILE A 153 -13.08 27.25 -35.43
C ILE A 153 -12.45 27.44 -36.81
N THR A 154 -11.13 27.35 -36.86
CA THR A 154 -10.33 27.47 -38.09
C THR A 154 -9.29 26.35 -38.16
N LYS A 155 -8.82 26.06 -39.38
CA LYS A 155 -7.70 25.13 -39.63
C LYS A 155 -6.36 25.84 -39.57
N ASP A 156 -6.33 27.14 -39.84
CA ASP A 156 -5.12 27.94 -39.84
C ASP A 156 -4.86 28.54 -38.45
N GLU A 157 -3.61 28.52 -38.03
CA GLU A 157 -3.17 29.23 -36.82
C GLU A 157 -3.23 30.74 -37.09
N VAL A 158 -4.24 31.41 -36.53
CA VAL A 158 -4.42 32.86 -36.64
C VAL A 158 -4.10 33.55 -35.31
N PRO A 159 -3.62 34.81 -35.32
CA PRO A 159 -3.29 35.53 -34.09
C PRO A 159 -4.46 35.55 -33.10
N GLY A 160 -4.22 35.07 -31.89
CA GLY A 160 -5.23 35.01 -30.82
C GLY A 160 -6.10 33.75 -30.80
N ALA A 161 -5.97 32.86 -31.79
CA ALA A 161 -6.57 31.53 -31.72
C ALA A 161 -5.71 30.59 -30.87
N VAL A 162 -6.36 29.69 -30.12
CA VAL A 162 -5.71 28.67 -29.29
C VAL A 162 -5.99 27.30 -29.85
N ARG A 163 -5.17 26.31 -29.50
CA ARG A 163 -5.34 24.95 -30.01
C ARG A 163 -6.63 24.33 -29.46
N LEU A 164 -7.44 23.74 -30.33
CA LEU A 164 -8.66 23.01 -29.97
C LEU A 164 -8.35 21.51 -29.84
N LEU A 165 -8.32 21.02 -28.60
CA LEU A 165 -7.96 19.63 -28.28
C LEU A 165 -9.18 18.70 -28.37
N ARG A 166 -9.05 17.62 -29.15
CA ARG A 166 -10.07 16.60 -29.39
C ARG A 166 -9.69 15.29 -28.71
N GLY A 167 -10.62 14.34 -28.65
CA GLY A 167 -10.37 13.04 -28.03
C GLY A 167 -9.15 12.33 -28.61
N ARG A 168 -8.93 12.41 -29.93
CA ARG A 168 -7.76 11.80 -30.58
C ARG A 168 -6.41 12.37 -30.12
N ASP A 169 -6.40 13.61 -29.63
CA ASP A 169 -5.17 14.32 -29.25
C ASP A 169 -4.67 13.88 -27.86
N ILE A 170 -5.49 13.17 -27.07
CA ILE A 170 -5.08 12.56 -25.80
C ILE A 170 -4.44 11.21 -26.10
N LEU A 171 -3.17 11.00 -25.82
CA LEU A 171 -2.47 9.75 -26.16
C LEU A 171 -2.63 8.68 -25.07
N ARG A 172 -2.20 7.44 -25.35
CA ARG A 172 -2.41 6.29 -24.45
C ARG A 172 -1.56 6.36 -23.20
N GLU A 173 -0.39 6.97 -23.32
CA GLU A 173 0.55 7.23 -22.23
C GLU A 173 0.09 8.38 -21.32
N GLY A 174 -1.04 9.03 -21.64
CA GLY A 174 -1.59 10.14 -20.84
C GLY A 174 -0.93 11.48 -21.12
N SER A 175 -0.34 11.67 -22.30
CA SER A 175 0.18 12.93 -22.81
C SER A 175 -0.77 13.55 -23.84
N ILE A 176 -0.58 14.84 -24.16
CA ILE A 176 -1.27 15.50 -25.27
C ILE A 176 -0.35 15.44 -26.50
N ALA A 177 -0.89 15.02 -27.64
CA ALA A 177 -0.18 14.91 -28.90
C ALA A 177 0.39 16.27 -29.33
N LEU A 178 1.54 16.29 -30.01
CA LEU A 178 2.07 17.51 -30.62
C LEU A 178 1.15 18.04 -31.73
N VAL A 179 1.35 19.30 -32.11
CA VAL A 179 0.63 19.93 -33.22
C VAL A 179 0.92 19.19 -34.53
N SER A 180 -0.12 18.97 -35.33
CA SER A 180 -0.07 18.34 -36.65
C SER A 180 -0.97 19.07 -37.65
N ASP A 181 -0.86 18.72 -38.95
CA ASP A 181 -1.65 19.31 -40.04
C ASP A 181 -3.18 19.16 -39.86
N ASP A 182 -3.61 18.19 -39.05
CA ASP A 182 -5.03 17.93 -38.74
C ASP A 182 -5.54 18.74 -37.54
N SER A 183 -4.69 19.57 -36.92
CA SER A 183 -5.04 20.38 -35.76
C SER A 183 -6.09 21.43 -36.09
N LEU A 184 -6.90 21.77 -35.11
CA LEU A 184 -7.89 22.84 -35.21
C LEU A 184 -7.56 23.92 -34.20
N TRP A 185 -7.91 25.15 -34.54
CA TRP A 185 -7.70 26.32 -33.73
C TRP A 185 -9.03 27.00 -33.45
N VAL A 186 -9.15 27.62 -32.29
CA VAL A 186 -10.39 28.29 -31.87
C VAL A 186 -10.10 29.67 -31.28
N THR A 187 -10.88 30.67 -31.69
CA THR A 187 -10.93 31.97 -31.02
C THR A 187 -12.06 31.94 -30.00
N SER A 188 -11.77 31.44 -28.80
CA SER A 188 -12.79 31.16 -27.77
C SER A 188 -12.73 32.15 -26.60
N PRO A 189 -13.87 32.47 -25.95
CA PRO A 189 -13.86 33.22 -24.70
C PRO A 189 -13.00 32.54 -23.61
N PRO A 190 -12.40 33.32 -22.67
CA PRO A 190 -11.47 32.79 -21.65
C PRO A 190 -12.00 31.62 -20.81
N ARG A 191 -13.31 31.51 -20.62
CA ARG A 191 -13.96 30.42 -19.86
C ARG A 191 -13.76 29.03 -20.46
N HIS A 192 -13.40 28.90 -21.73
CA HIS A 192 -13.10 27.61 -22.38
C HIS A 192 -11.60 27.30 -22.40
N LEU A 193 -10.74 28.21 -21.89
CA LEU A 193 -9.30 27.98 -21.87
C LEU A 193 -8.96 26.99 -20.76
N LEU A 194 -8.14 26.01 -21.12
CA LEU A 194 -7.53 25.08 -20.18
C LEU A 194 -6.46 25.80 -19.34
N GLN A 195 -6.18 25.24 -18.17
CA GLN A 195 -5.17 25.70 -17.23
C GLN A 195 -4.24 24.54 -16.85
N PRO A 196 -3.03 24.83 -16.35
CA PRO A 196 -2.16 23.78 -15.81
C PRO A 196 -2.88 23.00 -14.71
N GLY A 197 -2.78 21.67 -14.74
CA GLY A 197 -3.44 20.77 -13.80
C GLY A 197 -4.88 20.38 -14.17
N ASP A 198 -5.46 20.94 -15.23
CA ASP A 198 -6.73 20.42 -15.77
C ASP A 198 -6.55 18.98 -16.27
N LEU A 199 -7.50 18.09 -15.99
CA LEU A 199 -7.54 16.74 -16.55
C LEU A 199 -8.40 16.74 -17.81
N LEU A 200 -7.84 16.32 -18.93
CA LEU A 200 -8.53 16.22 -20.21
C LEU A 200 -8.78 14.75 -20.56
N LEU A 201 -10.05 14.33 -20.49
CA LEU A 201 -10.51 12.96 -20.74
C LEU A 201 -11.10 12.81 -22.15
N ARG A 202 -10.94 11.63 -22.74
CA ARG A 202 -11.65 11.24 -23.96
C ARG A 202 -13.13 10.95 -23.63
N GLU A 203 -14.05 11.63 -24.29
CA GLU A 203 -15.49 11.30 -24.15
C GLU A 203 -15.83 10.00 -24.86
N ILE A 204 -15.34 9.85 -26.09
CA ILE A 204 -15.60 8.68 -26.93
C ILE A 204 -14.44 7.71 -26.75
N ARG A 205 -14.76 6.47 -26.41
CA ARG A 205 -13.75 5.42 -26.23
C ARG A 205 -13.59 4.55 -27.47
N GLY A 206 -12.34 4.18 -27.74
CA GLY A 206 -11.99 3.16 -28.71
C GLY A 206 -12.18 1.77 -28.12
N ARG A 207 -12.40 0.79 -29.00
CA ARG A 207 -12.66 -0.62 -28.64
C ARG A 207 -11.46 -1.35 -28.00
N HIS A 208 -10.28 -0.74 -28.04
CA HIS A 208 -9.01 -1.32 -27.58
C HIS A 208 -8.41 -0.57 -26.38
N ASP A 209 -9.18 0.32 -25.76
CA ASP A 209 -8.71 1.09 -24.62
C ASP A 209 -8.91 0.26 -23.35
N LEU A 210 -7.99 -0.68 -23.14
CA LEU A 210 -7.93 -1.55 -21.97
C LEU A 210 -7.17 -0.82 -20.87
N GLY A 211 -7.74 -0.75 -19.67
CA GLY A 211 -7.02 -0.26 -18.49
C GLY A 211 -7.50 1.06 -17.88
N GLY A 212 -8.79 1.41 -17.94
CA GLY A 212 -9.34 2.54 -17.18
C GLY A 212 -9.82 3.73 -18.04
N LEU A 213 -9.95 4.90 -17.43
CA LEU A 213 -10.24 6.15 -18.13
C LEU A 213 -8.96 6.69 -18.77
N MET A 214 -9.02 7.05 -20.05
CA MET A 214 -7.91 7.73 -20.72
C MET A 214 -8.01 9.23 -20.54
N PHE A 215 -6.96 9.80 -19.96
CA PHE A 215 -6.84 11.24 -19.77
C PHE A 215 -5.39 11.69 -19.79
N ALA A 216 -5.20 12.96 -20.10
CA ALA A 216 -3.94 13.66 -19.93
C ALA A 216 -4.09 14.78 -18.89
N GLU A 217 -3.05 15.01 -18.10
CA GLU A 217 -2.94 16.20 -17.26
C GLU A 217 -2.35 17.33 -18.12
N VAL A 218 -3.01 18.47 -18.15
CA VAL A 218 -2.57 19.64 -18.94
C VAL A 218 -1.39 20.29 -18.24
N THR A 219 -0.27 20.41 -18.94
CA THR A 219 0.95 21.08 -18.46
C THR A 219 1.10 22.47 -19.08
N GLU A 220 2.08 23.26 -18.60
CA GLU A 220 2.38 24.56 -19.21
C GLU A 220 2.78 24.46 -20.68
N GLN A 221 3.35 23.32 -21.12
CA GLN A 221 3.77 23.10 -22.51
C GLN A 221 2.60 22.86 -23.46
N ASP A 222 1.45 22.45 -22.93
CA ASP A 222 0.25 22.15 -23.71
C ASP A 222 -0.61 23.39 -23.97
N LEU A 223 -0.24 24.52 -23.37
CA LEU A 223 -1.00 25.76 -23.37
C LEU A 223 -0.42 26.79 -24.35
N PRO A 224 -1.26 27.69 -24.90
CA PRO A 224 -2.69 27.83 -24.64
C PRO A 224 -3.57 26.86 -25.46
N ALA A 225 -4.61 26.30 -24.83
CA ALA A 225 -5.52 25.34 -25.46
C ALA A 225 -6.96 25.40 -24.91
N ALA A 226 -7.92 24.83 -25.64
CA ALA A 226 -9.33 24.70 -25.27
C ALA A 226 -9.88 23.29 -25.58
N PRO A 227 -10.84 22.75 -24.80
CA PRO A 227 -11.38 21.42 -25.01
C PRO A 227 -12.51 21.40 -26.04
N ALA A 228 -12.51 20.41 -26.93
CA ALA A 228 -13.59 20.17 -27.89
C ALA A 228 -14.70 19.30 -27.30
N HIS A 229 -15.87 19.28 -27.94
CA HIS A 229 -17.01 18.42 -27.57
C HIS A 229 -16.73 16.91 -27.50
N THR A 230 -15.62 16.41 -28.07
CA THR A 230 -15.20 15.00 -27.95
C THR A 230 -14.37 14.72 -26.69
N THR A 231 -14.20 15.72 -25.83
CA THR A 231 -13.44 15.65 -24.59
C THR A 231 -14.27 16.12 -23.41
N ILE A 232 -13.87 15.69 -22.22
CA ILE A 232 -14.35 16.21 -20.94
C ILE A 232 -13.15 16.78 -20.22
N ALA A 233 -13.19 18.06 -19.89
CA ALA A 233 -12.15 18.73 -19.13
C ALA A 233 -12.60 18.93 -17.67
N LEU A 234 -11.76 18.54 -16.72
CA LEU A 234 -12.00 18.66 -15.29
C LEU A 234 -10.92 19.54 -14.67
N ARG A 235 -11.34 20.61 -14.00
CA ARG A 235 -10.45 21.53 -13.29
C ARG A 235 -10.45 21.22 -11.80
N PRO A 236 -9.27 21.00 -11.16
CA PRO A 236 -9.20 20.89 -9.71
C PRO A 236 -9.75 22.14 -9.03
N ARG A 237 -10.55 21.96 -7.98
CA ARG A 237 -11.00 23.07 -7.14
C ARG A 237 -9.84 23.59 -6.29
N SER A 238 -9.91 24.86 -5.92
CA SER A 238 -8.92 25.48 -5.02
C SER A 238 -8.88 24.87 -3.62
N THR A 239 -9.91 24.12 -3.23
CA THR A 239 -9.99 23.38 -1.96
C THR A 239 -9.33 22.00 -2.01
N SER A 240 -9.03 21.49 -3.22
CA SER A 240 -8.46 20.16 -3.41
C SER A 240 -6.95 20.20 -3.15
N THR A 241 -6.47 19.28 -2.33
CA THR A 241 -5.03 19.16 -2.05
C THR A 241 -4.31 18.43 -3.19
N PRO A 242 -3.00 18.67 -3.40
CA PRO A 242 -2.21 17.94 -4.39
C PRO A 242 -2.27 16.42 -4.22
N GLN A 243 -2.33 15.92 -2.98
CA GLN A 243 -2.38 14.49 -2.66
C GLN A 243 -3.72 13.87 -3.09
N GLN A 244 -4.83 14.58 -2.86
CA GLN A 244 -6.16 14.16 -3.33
C GLN A 244 -6.18 14.08 -4.86
N ILE A 245 -5.70 15.13 -5.54
CA ILE A 245 -5.65 15.20 -7.02
C ILE A 245 -4.88 14.01 -7.59
N ARG A 246 -3.70 13.70 -7.04
CA ARG A 246 -2.85 12.58 -7.49
C ARG A 246 -3.50 11.22 -7.25
N LEU A 247 -4.03 10.97 -6.05
CA LEU A 247 -4.68 9.69 -5.74
C LEU A 247 -5.87 9.46 -6.67
N VAL A 248 -6.68 10.49 -6.90
CA VAL A 248 -7.81 10.43 -7.83
C VAL A 248 -7.33 10.19 -9.25
N ALA A 249 -6.31 10.90 -9.74
CA ALA A 249 -5.75 10.66 -11.07
C ALA A 249 -5.29 9.19 -11.24
N GLN A 250 -4.61 8.61 -10.26
CA GLN A 250 -4.24 7.18 -10.29
C GLN A 250 -5.46 6.27 -10.28
N PHE A 251 -6.47 6.56 -9.45
CA PHE A 251 -7.70 5.80 -9.40
C PHE A 251 -8.45 5.82 -10.74
N LEU A 252 -8.56 6.98 -11.41
CA LEU A 252 -9.23 7.12 -12.70
C LEU A 252 -8.59 6.23 -13.79
N ARG A 253 -7.28 5.94 -13.69
CA ARG A 253 -6.56 5.01 -14.57
C ARG A 253 -6.81 3.54 -14.25
N THR A 254 -7.69 3.20 -13.31
CA THR A 254 -7.98 1.79 -12.99
C THR A 254 -9.16 1.26 -13.80
N PRO A 255 -9.19 -0.05 -14.12
CA PRO A 255 -10.38 -0.70 -14.67
C PRO A 255 -11.62 -0.61 -13.77
N LEU A 256 -11.42 -0.40 -12.46
CA LEU A 256 -12.51 -0.24 -11.51
C LEU A 256 -13.20 1.12 -11.68
N ALA A 257 -12.43 2.22 -11.80
CA ALA A 257 -13.00 3.54 -12.05
C ALA A 257 -13.83 3.58 -13.34
N ASP A 258 -13.34 2.91 -14.39
CA ASP A 258 -14.10 2.74 -15.63
C ASP A 258 -15.46 2.07 -15.40
N ARG A 259 -15.45 0.89 -14.80
CA ARG A 259 -16.67 0.12 -14.50
C ARG A 259 -17.62 0.88 -13.57
N LEU A 260 -17.09 1.67 -12.64
CA LEU A 260 -17.89 2.45 -11.69
C LEU A 260 -18.59 3.65 -12.33
N VAL A 261 -17.96 4.33 -13.30
CA VAL A 261 -18.66 5.37 -14.07
C VAL A 261 -19.76 4.74 -14.95
N GLY A 262 -19.50 3.51 -15.43
CA GLY A 262 -20.42 2.75 -16.28
C GLY A 262 -20.55 3.34 -17.68
N ARG A 263 -21.22 2.62 -18.58
CA ARG A 263 -21.32 3.00 -20.00
C ARG A 263 -22.68 3.62 -20.34
N SER A 264 -22.64 4.60 -21.25
CA SER A 264 -23.81 5.06 -22.01
C SER A 264 -23.50 4.95 -23.51
N GLY A 265 -23.59 3.72 -24.03
CA GLY A 265 -23.08 3.41 -25.38
C GLY A 265 -21.56 3.57 -25.43
N LEU A 266 -21.05 4.32 -26.43
CA LEU A 266 -19.63 4.63 -26.59
C LEU A 266 -19.19 5.91 -25.86
N HIS A 267 -20.11 6.63 -25.22
CA HIS A 267 -19.88 7.95 -24.64
C HIS A 267 -19.76 7.90 -23.12
N LEU A 268 -18.80 8.64 -22.60
CA LEU A 268 -18.68 8.98 -21.18
C LEU A 268 -19.56 10.20 -20.88
N LEU A 269 -20.51 10.08 -19.95
CA LEU A 269 -21.34 11.21 -19.57
C LEU A 269 -20.69 12.01 -18.45
N THR A 270 -20.51 13.33 -18.64
CA THR A 270 -19.95 14.22 -17.61
C THR A 270 -20.70 14.11 -16.29
N LYS A 271 -22.04 14.02 -16.31
CA LYS A 271 -22.85 13.86 -15.09
C LYS A 271 -22.48 12.59 -14.30
N ARG A 272 -22.26 11.46 -14.98
CA ARG A 272 -21.86 10.20 -14.33
C ARG A 272 -20.43 10.27 -13.82
N LEU A 273 -19.54 10.84 -14.61
CA LEU A 273 -18.14 11.04 -14.22
C LEU A 273 -18.04 11.91 -12.96
N MET A 274 -18.80 13.00 -12.88
CA MET A 274 -18.83 13.90 -11.72
C MET A 274 -19.44 13.26 -10.46
N ALA A 275 -20.33 12.28 -10.63
CA ALA A 275 -20.93 11.52 -9.54
C ALA A 275 -20.08 10.29 -9.12
N LEU A 276 -18.94 10.04 -9.77
CA LEU A 276 -18.07 8.90 -9.47
C LEU A 276 -17.58 8.99 -8.02
N PRO A 277 -17.80 7.95 -7.18
CA PRO A 277 -17.15 7.87 -5.89
C PRO A 277 -15.63 7.69 -6.07
N VAL A 278 -14.85 8.53 -5.40
CA VAL A 278 -13.39 8.53 -5.45
C VAL A 278 -12.81 8.46 -4.04
N PRO A 279 -11.70 7.71 -3.83
CA PRO A 279 -11.07 7.60 -2.52
C PRO A 279 -10.36 8.90 -2.13
N GLN A 280 -10.37 9.20 -0.83
CA GLN A 280 -9.57 10.25 -0.18
C GLN A 280 -8.51 9.61 0.69
N PRO A 281 -7.24 10.05 0.59
CA PRO A 281 -6.20 9.50 1.43
C PRO A 281 -6.46 9.85 2.90
N ASP A 282 -6.28 8.89 3.79
CA ASP A 282 -6.16 9.16 5.23
C ASP A 282 -4.79 9.80 5.55
N ASP A 283 -4.55 10.18 6.81
CA ASP A 283 -3.31 10.87 7.21
C ASP A 283 -2.06 10.01 6.95
N ALA A 284 -2.18 8.70 7.15
CA ALA A 284 -1.08 7.75 6.93
C ALA A 284 -0.75 7.64 5.44
N LEU A 285 -1.76 7.48 4.59
CA LEU A 285 -1.58 7.43 3.14
C LEU A 285 -1.13 8.78 2.58
N THR A 286 -1.61 9.89 3.13
CA THR A 286 -1.15 11.24 2.76
C THR A 286 0.34 11.38 3.02
N THR A 287 0.80 10.99 4.21
CA THR A 287 2.23 11.01 4.57
C THR A 287 3.05 10.13 3.65
N ALA A 288 2.58 8.90 3.36
CA ALA A 288 3.27 8.00 2.45
C ALA A 288 3.35 8.53 1.02
N LEU A 289 2.29 9.17 0.51
CA LEU A 289 2.27 9.80 -0.80
C LEU A 289 3.24 10.99 -0.87
N ASP A 290 3.35 11.77 0.20
CA ASP A 290 4.30 12.89 0.30
C ASP A 290 5.75 12.41 0.32
N ASP A 291 6.05 11.34 1.08
CA ASP A 291 7.38 10.73 1.12
C ASP A 291 7.79 10.18 -0.26
N LEU A 292 6.86 9.54 -0.97
CA LEU A 292 7.10 9.04 -2.33
C LEU A 292 7.32 10.18 -3.32
N ASP A 293 6.59 11.29 -3.21
CA ASP A 293 6.79 12.44 -4.08
C ASP A 293 8.11 13.16 -3.83
N ALA A 294 8.49 13.30 -2.55
CA ALA A 294 9.78 13.85 -2.15
C ALA A 294 10.92 12.98 -2.70
N ALA A 295 10.77 11.65 -2.63
CA ALA A 295 11.72 10.71 -3.21
C ALA A 295 11.80 10.86 -4.74
N ARG A 296 10.66 10.89 -5.45
CA ARG A 296 10.61 11.12 -6.90
C ARG A 296 11.30 12.41 -7.31
N THR A 297 10.95 13.52 -6.66
CA THR A 297 11.54 14.85 -6.93
C THR A 297 13.05 14.83 -6.74
N ARG A 298 13.54 14.13 -5.72
CA ARG A 298 14.97 13.99 -5.44
C ARG A 298 15.68 13.15 -6.51
N LEU A 299 15.06 12.06 -6.96
CA LEU A 299 15.60 11.23 -8.05
C LEU A 299 15.63 12.00 -9.38
N GLU A 300 14.57 12.74 -9.72
CA GLU A 300 14.53 13.61 -10.90
C GLU A 300 15.60 14.72 -10.84
N SER A 301 15.87 15.25 -9.65
CA SER A 301 16.99 16.18 -9.44
C SER A 301 18.33 15.52 -9.75
N TRP A 302 18.53 14.25 -9.37
CA TRP A 302 19.76 13.51 -9.68
C TRP A 302 19.88 13.18 -11.16
N THR A 303 18.77 12.86 -11.85
CA THR A 303 18.76 12.69 -13.31
C THR A 303 19.17 13.98 -14.01
N ARG A 304 18.57 15.13 -13.65
CA ARG A 304 18.96 16.44 -14.21
C ARG A 304 20.42 16.79 -13.92
N GLU A 305 20.93 16.47 -12.73
CA GLU A 305 22.35 16.64 -12.39
C GLU A 305 23.25 15.79 -13.30
N ALA A 306 22.85 14.53 -13.57
CA ALA A 306 23.58 13.64 -14.47
C ALA A 306 23.58 14.15 -15.92
N ASP A 307 22.41 14.55 -16.44
CA ASP A 307 22.27 15.07 -17.81
C ASP A 307 23.09 16.35 -18.00
N ALA A 308 23.00 17.29 -17.05
CA ALA A 308 23.80 18.52 -17.09
C ALA A 308 25.31 18.23 -17.05
N LEU A 309 25.76 17.24 -16.29
CA LEU A 309 27.15 16.82 -16.27
C LEU A 309 27.60 16.22 -17.61
N LEU A 310 26.76 15.36 -18.21
CA LEU A 310 27.04 14.75 -19.52
C LEU A 310 27.08 15.80 -20.63
N GLU A 311 26.13 16.73 -20.67
CA GLU A 311 26.09 17.84 -21.62
C GLU A 311 27.30 18.79 -21.43
N SER A 312 27.74 19.01 -20.18
CA SER A 312 28.87 19.88 -19.89
C SER A 312 30.19 19.39 -20.51
N ALA A 313 30.30 18.11 -20.87
CA ALA A 313 31.49 17.49 -21.43
C ALA A 313 32.05 18.22 -22.67
N PHE A 314 31.18 18.86 -23.47
CA PHE A 314 31.55 19.54 -24.71
C PHE A 314 31.54 21.07 -24.61
N THR A 315 31.23 21.62 -23.44
CA THR A 315 31.08 23.08 -23.25
C THR A 315 32.34 23.77 -22.74
N HIS A 316 33.36 23.02 -22.34
CA HIS A 316 34.59 23.56 -21.78
C HIS A 316 35.66 23.86 -22.83
N LYS A 317 36.51 24.86 -22.53
CA LYS A 317 37.58 25.34 -23.42
C LYS A 317 38.62 24.25 -23.76
N THR A 318 38.79 23.25 -22.90
CA THR A 318 39.71 22.13 -23.13
C THR A 318 39.09 20.81 -22.67
N ALA A 319 39.44 19.71 -23.36
CA ALA A 319 39.02 18.36 -23.00
C ALA A 319 39.53 17.91 -21.61
N ALA A 320 40.69 18.43 -21.17
CA ALA A 320 41.23 18.13 -19.85
C ALA A 320 40.34 18.66 -18.71
N GLN A 321 39.85 19.90 -18.84
CA GLN A 321 38.94 20.51 -17.86
C GLN A 321 37.57 19.83 -17.84
N ALA A 322 37.03 19.47 -19.01
CA ALA A 322 35.80 18.68 -19.10
C ALA A 322 35.93 17.34 -18.38
N ARG A 323 37.05 16.63 -18.61
CA ARG A 323 37.34 15.33 -17.99
C ARG A 323 37.46 15.41 -16.48
N GLU A 324 38.21 16.38 -15.95
CA GLU A 324 38.37 16.57 -14.50
C GLU A 324 37.01 16.84 -13.83
N ARG A 325 36.20 17.71 -14.43
CA ARG A 325 34.85 18.03 -13.94
C ARG A 325 33.93 16.81 -13.91
N ILE A 326 33.89 16.02 -14.99
CA ILE A 326 33.07 14.79 -15.05
C ILE A 326 33.52 13.78 -13.99
N ILE A 327 34.83 13.62 -13.79
CA ILE A 327 35.37 12.68 -12.81
C ILE A 327 35.00 13.11 -11.39
N ASP A 328 35.21 14.38 -11.06
CA ASP A 328 35.03 14.90 -9.70
C ASP A 328 33.56 15.17 -9.36
N GLN A 329 32.82 15.86 -10.22
CA GLN A 329 31.39 16.11 -9.99
C GLN A 329 30.56 14.83 -10.17
N GLY A 330 30.97 13.92 -11.07
CA GLY A 330 30.35 12.61 -11.21
C GLY A 330 30.65 11.66 -10.04
N ARG A 331 31.65 11.94 -9.19
CA ARG A 331 31.99 11.09 -8.03
C ARG A 331 30.85 11.05 -7.01
N GLY A 332 30.28 12.21 -6.68
CA GLY A 332 29.18 12.29 -5.73
C GLY A 332 27.94 11.54 -6.22
N LEU A 333 27.58 11.68 -7.51
CA LEU A 333 26.47 10.96 -8.10
C LEU A 333 26.68 9.43 -8.06
N ARG A 334 27.88 8.95 -8.45
CA ARG A 334 28.23 7.52 -8.37
C ARG A 334 28.11 6.98 -6.94
N GLN A 335 28.62 7.71 -5.94
CA GLN A 335 28.52 7.32 -4.54
C GLN A 335 27.09 7.29 -4.02
N ARG A 336 26.21 8.21 -4.46
CA ARG A 336 24.78 8.18 -4.10
C ARG A 336 24.09 6.95 -4.69
N VAL A 337 24.36 6.64 -5.97
CA VAL A 337 23.80 5.45 -6.62
C VAL A 337 24.31 4.19 -5.94
N GLU A 338 25.61 4.08 -5.68
CA GLU A 338 26.21 2.96 -4.95
C GLU A 338 25.57 2.77 -3.57
N ALA A 339 25.43 3.84 -2.79
CA ALA A 339 24.76 3.80 -1.49
C ALA A 339 23.28 3.38 -1.60
N ALA A 340 22.57 3.80 -2.64
CA ALA A 340 21.20 3.37 -2.89
C ALA A 340 21.14 1.89 -3.26
N THR A 341 22.03 1.40 -4.13
CA THR A 341 22.12 -0.01 -4.51
C THR A 341 22.48 -0.91 -3.33
N LEU A 342 23.30 -0.43 -2.38
CA LEU A 342 23.57 -1.18 -1.16
C LEU A 342 22.31 -1.40 -0.31
N LEU A 343 21.27 -0.57 -0.41
CA LEU A 343 19.99 -0.80 0.27
C LEU A 343 19.16 -1.92 -0.37
N ASP A 344 19.48 -2.35 -1.60
CA ASP A 344 18.86 -3.54 -2.21
C ASP A 344 19.42 -4.84 -1.61
N ASP A 345 20.61 -4.79 -1.00
CA ASP A 345 21.17 -5.91 -0.24
C ASP A 345 20.52 -6.00 1.15
N LEU A 346 19.94 -7.17 1.44
CA LEU A 346 19.32 -7.43 2.74
C LEU A 346 20.35 -7.34 3.86
N GLY A 347 21.57 -7.86 3.67
CA GLY A 347 22.61 -7.85 4.71
C GLY A 347 22.98 -6.43 5.12
N HIS A 348 23.23 -5.57 4.13
CA HIS A 348 23.48 -4.15 4.35
C HIS A 348 22.28 -3.43 4.99
N THR A 349 21.06 -3.70 4.54
CA THR A 349 19.84 -3.12 5.11
C THR A 349 19.70 -3.48 6.59
N VAL A 350 19.90 -4.74 6.95
CA VAL A 350 19.81 -5.20 8.34
C VAL A 350 20.85 -4.47 9.20
N ARG A 351 22.09 -4.39 8.73
CA ARG A 351 23.19 -3.78 9.50
C ARG A 351 23.07 -2.27 9.70
N THR A 352 22.32 -1.59 8.84
CA THR A 352 22.24 -0.12 8.85
C THR A 352 20.87 0.42 9.23
N ARG A 353 19.80 -0.38 9.12
CA ARG A 353 18.41 0.06 9.31
C ARG A 353 17.65 -0.70 10.37
N PHE A 354 18.05 -1.93 10.73
CA PHE A 354 17.31 -2.68 11.76
C PHE A 354 17.69 -2.17 13.17
N PRO A 355 16.83 -2.39 14.18
CA PRO A 355 17.16 -2.09 15.57
C PRO A 355 18.42 -2.81 16.04
N LEU A 356 19.20 -2.13 16.87
CA LEU A 356 20.51 -2.58 17.36
C LEU A 356 20.59 -4.08 17.74
N PRO A 357 19.64 -4.66 18.51
CA PRO A 357 19.78 -6.04 18.95
C PRO A 357 19.80 -7.06 17.80
N VAL A 358 19.02 -6.78 16.74
CA VAL A 358 18.92 -7.66 15.57
C VAL A 358 20.10 -7.41 14.63
N ALA A 359 20.39 -6.14 14.34
CA ALA A 359 21.49 -5.75 13.46
C ALA A 359 22.85 -6.24 13.97
N TYR A 360 23.09 -6.17 15.28
CA TYR A 360 24.32 -6.64 15.91
C TYR A 360 24.52 -8.15 15.72
N ARG A 361 23.47 -8.95 15.97
CA ARG A 361 23.53 -10.42 15.84
C ARG A 361 23.71 -10.87 14.39
N TRP A 362 23.04 -10.20 13.46
CA TRP A 362 23.26 -10.41 12.03
C TRP A 362 24.73 -10.17 11.64
N ARG A 363 25.30 -9.03 12.05
CA ARG A 363 26.73 -8.73 11.82
C ARG A 363 27.65 -9.79 12.43
N GLU A 364 27.33 -10.28 13.63
CA GLU A 364 28.09 -11.35 14.28
C GLU A 364 28.07 -12.64 13.44
N ALA A 365 26.90 -13.06 12.94
CA ALA A 365 26.77 -14.21 12.05
C ALA A 365 27.61 -14.03 10.77
N GLU A 366 27.49 -12.90 10.07
CA GLU A 366 28.30 -12.60 8.88
C GLU A 366 29.81 -12.62 9.16
N THR A 367 30.21 -12.09 10.33
CA THR A 367 31.62 -12.06 10.74
C THR A 367 32.16 -13.48 10.93
N ARG A 368 31.40 -14.36 11.61
CA ARG A 368 31.79 -15.76 11.83
C ARG A 368 31.81 -16.56 10.52
N MET A 369 30.83 -16.33 9.65
CA MET A 369 30.79 -16.92 8.30
C MET A 369 32.06 -16.57 7.52
N SER A 370 32.43 -15.28 7.53
CA SER A 370 33.61 -14.78 6.82
C SER A 370 34.92 -15.31 7.40
N ALA A 371 34.97 -15.58 8.71
CA ALA A 371 36.12 -16.17 9.39
C ALA A 371 36.31 -17.68 9.12
N GLY A 372 35.31 -18.36 8.53
CA GLY A 372 35.36 -19.80 8.26
C GLY A 372 35.19 -20.69 9.50
N GLU A 373 34.70 -20.14 10.62
CA GLU A 373 34.50 -20.88 11.86
C GLU A 373 33.14 -21.61 11.84
N HIS A 374 33.06 -22.81 11.25
CA HIS A 374 31.78 -23.48 10.99
C HIS A 374 30.88 -23.65 12.23
N GLN A 375 31.40 -24.15 13.35
CA GLN A 375 30.57 -24.34 14.55
C GLN A 375 30.08 -23.00 15.13
N ALA A 376 30.98 -22.00 15.22
CA ALA A 376 30.62 -20.69 15.74
C ALA A 376 29.63 -19.96 14.82
N THR A 377 29.78 -20.14 13.50
CA THR A 377 28.84 -19.66 12.48
C THR A 377 27.45 -20.26 12.69
N TYR A 378 27.38 -21.59 12.82
CA TYR A 378 26.11 -22.27 13.02
C TYR A 378 25.40 -21.79 14.28
N SER A 379 26.12 -21.69 15.41
CA SER A 379 25.57 -21.14 16.66
C SER A 379 25.14 -19.67 16.50
N ALA A 380 25.93 -18.82 15.86
CA ALA A 380 25.59 -17.41 15.64
C ALA A 380 24.33 -17.22 14.79
N ILE A 381 24.10 -18.07 13.77
CA ILE A 381 22.87 -18.06 12.97
C ILE A 381 21.65 -18.39 13.83
N LEU A 382 21.75 -19.45 14.64
CA LEU A 382 20.65 -19.87 15.52
C LEU A 382 20.35 -18.85 16.62
N GLU A 383 21.38 -18.22 17.20
CA GLU A 383 21.24 -17.11 18.15
C GLU A 383 20.60 -15.88 17.49
N THR A 384 20.97 -15.56 16.25
CA THR A 384 20.36 -14.44 15.52
C THR A 384 18.86 -14.68 15.30
N ALA A 385 18.46 -15.91 14.94
CA ALA A 385 17.05 -16.28 14.84
C ALA A 385 16.31 -16.15 16.18
N GLU A 386 16.92 -16.62 17.26
CA GLU A 386 16.36 -16.51 18.61
C GLU A 386 16.18 -15.04 19.03
N ILE A 387 17.18 -14.18 18.78
CA ILE A 387 17.13 -12.76 19.13
C ILE A 387 16.13 -11.99 18.26
N LEU A 388 16.00 -12.31 16.97
CA LEU A 388 14.96 -11.73 16.12
C LEU A 388 13.56 -12.00 16.69
N LEU A 389 13.27 -13.26 17.05
CA LEU A 389 11.97 -13.63 17.62
C LEU A 389 11.78 -13.06 19.03
N CYS A 390 12.82 -13.09 19.87
CA CYS A 390 12.81 -12.51 21.21
C CYS A 390 12.49 -11.01 21.15
N TYR A 391 13.27 -10.23 20.40
CA TYR A 391 13.06 -8.79 20.26
C TYR A 391 11.64 -8.47 19.79
N THR A 392 11.17 -9.14 18.74
CA THR A 392 9.83 -8.92 18.18
C THR A 392 8.73 -9.33 19.16
N ALA A 393 8.92 -10.42 19.92
CA ALA A 393 7.99 -10.85 20.96
C ALA A 393 7.91 -9.84 22.12
N LEU A 394 9.04 -9.25 22.52
CA LEU A 394 9.06 -8.19 23.54
C LEU A 394 8.32 -6.94 23.08
N LEU A 395 8.47 -6.53 21.80
CA LEU A 395 7.66 -5.46 21.22
C LEU A 395 6.17 -5.81 21.25
N THR A 396 5.82 -7.05 20.88
CA THR A 396 4.44 -7.55 20.90
C THR A 396 3.83 -7.46 22.30
N LEU A 397 4.57 -7.89 23.33
CA LEU A 397 4.11 -7.85 24.71
C LEU A 397 3.92 -6.41 25.21
N ALA A 398 4.86 -5.52 24.91
CA ALA A 398 4.76 -4.10 25.27
C ALA A 398 3.54 -3.43 24.63
N LEU A 399 3.36 -3.61 23.32
CA LEU A 399 2.23 -3.05 22.56
C LEU A 399 0.89 -3.64 22.97
N ALA A 400 0.83 -4.95 23.24
CA ALA A 400 -0.39 -5.58 23.73
C ALA A 400 -0.77 -5.08 25.13
N TRP A 401 0.22 -4.91 26.02
CA TRP A 401 0.01 -4.35 27.36
C TRP A 401 -0.48 -2.90 27.31
N GLU A 402 0.15 -2.05 26.49
CA GLU A 402 -0.27 -0.66 26.26
C GLU A 402 -1.73 -0.58 25.76
N ALA A 403 -2.11 -1.48 24.86
CA ALA A 403 -3.47 -1.59 24.35
C ALA A 403 -4.47 -2.24 25.33
N GLY A 404 -4.04 -2.65 26.53
CA GLY A 404 -4.87 -3.32 27.52
C GLY A 404 -5.30 -4.74 27.12
N ILE A 405 -4.55 -5.39 26.22
CA ILE A 405 -4.84 -6.72 25.68
C ILE A 405 -3.92 -7.75 26.33
N SER A 406 -4.49 -8.63 27.14
CA SER A 406 -3.77 -9.76 27.74
C SER A 406 -3.53 -10.88 26.72
N LEU A 407 -2.30 -11.38 26.69
CA LEU A 407 -1.89 -12.57 25.93
C LEU A 407 -1.66 -13.74 26.88
N GLY A 408 -2.19 -14.92 26.55
CA GLY A 408 -2.00 -16.16 27.29
C GLY A 408 -0.54 -16.57 27.41
N SER A 409 0.29 -16.28 26.40
CA SER A 409 1.74 -16.50 26.42
C SER A 409 2.45 -15.77 27.57
N THR A 410 1.87 -14.68 28.09
CA THR A 410 2.39 -13.96 29.27
C THR A 410 2.41 -14.85 30.52
N ILE A 411 1.41 -15.74 30.67
CA ILE A 411 1.32 -16.68 31.79
C ILE A 411 2.47 -17.70 31.71
N ALA A 412 2.71 -18.27 30.53
CA ALA A 412 3.80 -19.22 30.33
C ALA A 412 5.19 -18.59 30.58
N ILE A 413 5.39 -17.34 30.14
CA ILE A 413 6.62 -16.58 30.44
C ILE A 413 6.75 -16.36 31.94
N ARG A 414 5.70 -15.90 32.62
CA ARG A 414 5.68 -15.72 34.07
C ARG A 414 6.06 -16.99 34.82
N GLU A 415 5.46 -18.13 34.46
CA GLU A 415 5.76 -19.42 35.07
C GLU A 415 7.23 -19.82 34.94
N LYS A 416 7.87 -19.54 33.78
CA LYS A 416 9.31 -19.75 33.58
C LYS A 416 10.17 -18.81 34.42
N LEU A 417 9.83 -17.52 34.43
CA LEU A 417 10.54 -16.51 35.22
C LEU A 417 10.53 -16.86 36.71
N VAL A 418 9.35 -17.16 37.27
CA VAL A 418 9.14 -17.52 38.69
C VAL A 418 9.73 -18.89 39.01
N GLY A 419 9.64 -19.85 38.08
CA GLY A 419 10.18 -21.19 38.26
C GLY A 419 11.71 -21.22 38.41
N GLY A 420 12.42 -20.22 37.88
CA GLY A 420 13.86 -20.00 38.09
C GLY A 420 14.80 -21.07 37.52
N ARG A 421 14.28 -22.12 36.87
CA ARG A 421 15.05 -23.22 36.28
C ARG A 421 15.61 -22.90 34.90
N SER A 422 14.88 -22.12 34.11
CA SER A 422 15.24 -21.74 32.74
C SER A 422 14.43 -20.52 32.32
N GLY A 423 15.07 -19.58 31.63
CA GLY A 423 14.38 -18.43 31.07
C GLY A 423 13.57 -18.78 29.82
N PRO A 424 12.81 -17.81 29.28
CA PRO A 424 12.09 -18.02 28.03
C PRO A 424 13.07 -18.16 26.87
N GLY A 425 12.85 -19.16 26.03
CA GLY A 425 13.67 -19.45 24.86
C GLY A 425 12.92 -19.23 23.56
N LEU A 426 13.57 -19.57 22.44
CA LEU A 426 13.04 -19.43 21.08
C LEU A 426 11.57 -19.89 20.93
N GLY A 427 11.20 -21.03 21.50
CA GLY A 427 9.83 -21.56 21.43
C GLY A 427 8.79 -20.67 22.13
N ASP A 428 9.12 -20.05 23.26
CA ASP A 428 8.21 -19.14 23.97
C ASP A 428 7.99 -17.86 23.18
N TRP A 429 9.07 -17.32 22.60
CA TRP A 429 9.02 -16.14 21.75
C TRP A 429 8.18 -16.38 20.49
N ALA A 430 8.34 -17.55 19.85
CA ALA A 430 7.51 -17.95 18.73
C ALA A 430 6.02 -18.04 19.12
N ASN A 431 5.70 -18.56 20.32
CA ASN A 431 4.32 -18.68 20.78
C ASN A 431 3.65 -17.31 20.97
N VAL A 432 4.36 -16.32 21.53
CA VAL A 432 3.86 -14.94 21.64
C VAL A 432 3.46 -14.39 20.27
N LEU A 433 4.33 -14.56 19.28
CA LEU A 433 4.12 -14.05 17.92
C LEU A 433 2.97 -14.78 17.20
N LEU A 434 2.86 -16.09 17.36
CA LEU A 434 1.77 -16.89 16.79
C LEU A 434 0.41 -16.53 17.43
N GLU A 435 0.38 -16.35 18.76
CA GLU A 435 -0.81 -15.89 19.46
C GLU A 435 -1.23 -14.50 18.97
N ALA A 436 -0.27 -13.58 18.81
CA ALA A 436 -0.55 -12.24 18.32
C ALA A 436 -1.11 -12.25 16.88
N ALA A 437 -0.55 -13.08 16.00
CA ALA A 437 -1.04 -13.24 14.63
C ALA A 437 -2.51 -13.71 14.60
N GLY A 438 -2.88 -14.67 15.48
CA GLY A 438 -4.23 -15.23 15.60
C GLY A 438 -5.23 -14.37 16.38
N SER A 439 -4.79 -13.41 17.18
CA SER A 439 -5.65 -12.63 18.08
C SER A 439 -6.63 -11.71 17.34
N ARG A 440 -7.93 -11.91 17.59
CA ARG A 440 -9.00 -11.02 17.09
C ARG A 440 -8.96 -9.64 17.73
N LYS A 441 -8.57 -9.55 19.01
CA LYS A 441 -8.48 -8.28 19.74
C LYS A 441 -7.39 -7.39 19.15
N LEU A 442 -6.21 -7.94 18.89
CA LEU A 442 -5.13 -7.19 18.25
C LEU A 442 -5.47 -6.82 16.80
N ARG A 443 -6.25 -7.66 16.10
CA ARG A 443 -6.75 -7.34 14.75
C ARG A 443 -7.71 -6.15 14.73
N ALA A 444 -8.42 -5.90 15.83
CA ALA A 444 -9.38 -4.80 15.95
C ALA A 444 -8.71 -3.45 16.30
N LEU A 445 -7.40 -3.42 16.56
CA LEU A 445 -6.67 -2.18 16.75
C LEU A 445 -6.61 -1.36 15.44
N PRO A 446 -6.45 -0.02 15.52
CA PRO A 446 -6.35 0.84 14.34
C PRO A 446 -5.34 0.31 13.31
N HIS A 447 -5.62 0.47 12.03
CA HIS A 447 -4.77 -0.07 10.96
C HIS A 447 -3.34 0.47 10.99
N GLN A 448 -3.14 1.68 11.49
CA GLN A 448 -1.83 2.32 11.64
C GLN A 448 -1.01 1.75 12.82
N HIS A 449 -1.62 0.97 13.71
CA HIS A 449 -0.94 0.46 14.91
C HIS A 449 0.21 -0.51 14.54
N PRO A 450 1.42 -0.37 15.12
CA PRO A 450 2.62 -1.11 14.68
C PRO A 450 2.50 -2.64 14.85
N ILE A 451 1.59 -3.11 15.71
CA ILE A 451 1.29 -4.53 15.88
C ILE A 451 0.91 -5.24 14.58
N HIS A 452 0.29 -4.55 13.62
CA HIS A 452 -0.15 -5.18 12.37
C HIS A 452 1.03 -5.65 11.54
N ALA A 453 2.11 -4.87 11.47
CA ALA A 453 3.34 -5.29 10.82
C ALA A 453 3.96 -6.51 11.52
N ILE A 454 4.07 -6.45 12.85
CA ILE A 454 4.62 -7.56 13.67
C ILE A 454 3.85 -8.86 13.48
N ARG A 455 2.51 -8.80 13.39
CA ARG A 455 1.64 -9.97 13.20
C ARG A 455 1.88 -10.69 11.89
N THR A 456 2.50 -10.05 10.89
CA THR A 456 2.81 -10.67 9.60
C THR A 456 4.10 -11.50 9.59
N LEU A 457 4.98 -11.34 10.59
CA LEU A 457 6.32 -11.93 10.61
C LEU A 457 6.33 -13.46 10.38
N LEU A 458 5.41 -14.17 11.05
CA LEU A 458 5.32 -15.64 11.00
C LEU A 458 4.15 -16.15 10.14
N VAL A 459 3.55 -15.28 9.32
CA VAL A 459 2.44 -15.65 8.43
C VAL A 459 2.99 -16.22 7.12
N GLY A 460 2.37 -17.30 6.64
CA GLY A 460 2.74 -17.97 5.39
C GLY A 460 3.51 -19.27 5.60
N GLN A 461 3.45 -20.16 4.61
CA GLN A 461 4.05 -21.50 4.70
C GLN A 461 5.57 -21.45 4.82
N ASP A 462 6.24 -20.57 4.08
CA ASP A 462 7.70 -20.47 4.07
C ASP A 462 8.26 -20.00 5.41
N ALA A 463 7.68 -18.94 5.99
CA ALA A 463 8.09 -18.43 7.30
C ALA A 463 7.82 -19.45 8.41
N ALA A 464 6.68 -20.14 8.37
CA ALA A 464 6.34 -21.19 9.32
C ALA A 464 7.34 -22.36 9.26
N ALA A 465 7.72 -22.80 8.05
CA ALA A 465 8.66 -23.88 7.82
C ALA A 465 10.10 -23.51 8.22
N ALA A 466 10.56 -22.30 7.86
CA ALA A 466 11.87 -21.78 8.25
C ALA A 466 12.00 -21.69 9.78
N ARG A 467 11.00 -21.13 10.45
CA ARG A 467 10.92 -21.06 11.91
C ARG A 467 10.97 -22.45 12.54
N GLU A 468 10.20 -23.42 12.04
CA GLU A 468 10.18 -24.79 12.57
C GLU A 468 11.55 -25.48 12.46
N ARG A 469 12.20 -25.36 11.29
CA ARG A 469 13.55 -25.90 11.06
C ARG A 469 14.58 -25.26 12.00
N LEU A 470 14.58 -23.93 12.11
CA LEU A 470 15.47 -23.21 13.04
C LEU A 470 15.21 -23.59 14.50
N THR A 471 13.94 -23.72 14.90
CA THR A 471 13.55 -24.17 16.25
C THR A 471 14.11 -25.56 16.54
N LYS A 472 13.94 -26.50 15.61
CA LYS A 472 14.46 -27.87 15.73
C LYS A 472 15.99 -27.86 15.90
N ARG A 473 16.70 -27.14 15.01
CA ARG A 473 18.16 -26.98 15.06
C ARG A 473 18.63 -26.37 16.38
N ARG A 474 17.95 -25.33 16.87
CA ARG A 474 18.26 -24.68 18.16
C ARG A 474 18.06 -25.60 19.35
N ASN A 475 16.98 -26.38 19.34
CA ASN A 475 16.72 -27.39 20.38
C ASN A 475 17.77 -28.49 20.34
N ASP A 476 18.15 -28.97 19.16
CA ASP A 476 19.20 -29.98 19.00
C ASP A 476 20.54 -29.50 19.55
N ASP A 477 20.96 -28.27 19.20
CA ASP A 477 22.17 -27.63 19.73
C ASP A 477 22.12 -27.46 21.27
N SER A 478 20.99 -27.00 21.80
CA SER A 478 20.77 -26.83 23.24
C SER A 478 20.81 -28.14 24.03
N HIS A 479 20.43 -29.26 23.39
CA HIS A 479 20.48 -30.60 23.97
C HIS A 479 21.77 -31.37 23.67
N LEU A 480 22.82 -30.66 23.19
CA LEU A 480 24.12 -31.23 22.84
C LEU A 480 24.05 -32.30 21.73
N ARG A 481 22.96 -32.33 20.94
CA ARG A 481 22.83 -33.13 19.73
C ARG A 481 23.50 -32.41 18.56
N ARG A 482 24.80 -32.19 18.69
CA ARG A 482 25.61 -31.42 17.72
C ARG A 482 25.78 -32.19 16.42
N LEU A 483 25.83 -31.45 15.32
CA LEU A 483 26.14 -32.00 14.00
C LEU A 483 27.61 -32.38 13.92
N ASP A 484 27.92 -33.39 13.11
CA ASP A 484 29.30 -33.73 12.76
C ASP A 484 29.93 -32.54 12.00
N PRO A 485 31.22 -32.23 12.19
CA PRO A 485 31.92 -31.22 11.39
C PRO A 485 31.72 -31.34 9.87
N ILE A 486 31.53 -32.56 9.34
CA ILE A 486 31.27 -32.82 7.92
C ILE A 486 29.88 -32.30 7.50
N ASP A 487 28.90 -32.35 8.39
CA ASP A 487 27.52 -31.93 8.14
C ASP A 487 27.28 -30.43 8.39
N LEU A 488 28.25 -29.74 9.03
CA LEU A 488 28.12 -28.32 9.36
C LEU A 488 28.00 -27.40 8.12
N PRO A 489 28.82 -27.52 7.06
CA PRO A 489 28.71 -26.62 5.90
C PRO A 489 27.33 -26.60 5.22
N PRO A 490 26.69 -27.74 4.88
CA PRO A 490 25.33 -27.71 4.34
C PRO A 490 24.33 -27.21 5.38
N ALA A 491 24.46 -27.58 6.65
CA ALA A 491 23.56 -27.11 7.71
C ALA A 491 23.63 -25.60 7.95
N ILE A 492 24.81 -24.98 7.82
CA ILE A 492 24.99 -23.52 7.86
C ILE A 492 24.26 -22.87 6.70
N THR A 493 24.43 -23.40 5.48
CA THR A 493 23.78 -22.86 4.28
C THR A 493 22.26 -22.89 4.43
N GLU A 494 21.71 -24.02 4.87
CA GLU A 494 20.26 -24.18 5.09
C GLU A 494 19.75 -23.29 6.23
N ALA A 495 20.45 -23.25 7.37
CA ALA A 495 20.05 -22.43 8.51
C ALA A 495 20.13 -20.93 8.19
N PHE A 496 21.13 -20.50 7.42
CA PHE A 496 21.26 -19.10 6.99
C PHE A 496 20.16 -18.72 6.00
N ALA A 497 19.78 -19.63 5.08
CA ALA A 497 18.64 -19.42 4.20
C ALA A 497 17.32 -19.28 4.99
N ASP A 498 17.10 -20.15 5.98
CA ASP A 498 15.93 -20.07 6.86
C ASP A 498 15.92 -18.75 7.67
N LEU A 499 17.06 -18.32 8.20
CA LEU A 499 17.20 -17.05 8.90
C LEU A 499 16.90 -15.87 7.96
N THR A 500 17.43 -15.90 6.75
CA THR A 500 17.22 -14.88 5.71
C THR A 500 15.73 -14.71 5.41
N VAL A 501 14.97 -15.81 5.31
CA VAL A 501 13.51 -15.76 5.13
C VAL A 501 12.83 -14.99 6.27
N LEU A 502 13.19 -15.28 7.52
CA LEU A 502 12.59 -14.59 8.68
C LEU A 502 13.00 -13.13 8.78
N VAL A 503 14.26 -12.81 8.47
CA VAL A 503 14.79 -11.44 8.48
C VAL A 503 14.18 -10.59 7.38
N ASP A 504 13.97 -11.15 6.18
CA ASP A 504 13.28 -10.48 5.08
C ASP A 504 11.82 -10.15 5.45
N ARG A 505 11.11 -11.09 6.10
CA ARG A 505 9.77 -10.86 6.65
C ARG A 505 9.76 -9.81 7.77
N ALA A 506 10.89 -9.58 8.43
CA ALA A 506 11.07 -8.59 9.48
C ALA A 506 11.48 -7.21 8.96
N ARG A 507 11.47 -6.95 7.64
CA ARG A 507 11.86 -5.64 7.07
C ARG A 507 11.11 -4.45 7.66
N PHE A 508 9.88 -4.65 8.15
CA PHE A 508 9.13 -3.61 8.85
C PHE A 508 9.86 -3.06 10.09
N LEU A 509 10.80 -3.79 10.67
CA LEU A 509 11.64 -3.30 11.77
C LEU A 509 12.52 -2.10 11.36
N ALA A 510 12.83 -1.95 10.07
CA ALA A 510 13.54 -0.79 9.55
C ALA A 510 12.74 0.52 9.69
N ASP A 511 11.40 0.41 9.79
CA ASP A 511 10.47 1.54 9.92
C ASP A 511 10.03 1.75 11.39
N LEU A 512 10.53 0.92 12.31
CA LEU A 512 10.20 0.98 13.73
C LEU A 512 11.47 1.25 14.59
N PRO A 513 12.07 2.45 14.48
CA PRO A 513 13.34 2.72 15.14
C PRO A 513 13.22 2.69 16.66
N LEU A 514 14.25 2.14 17.30
CA LEU A 514 14.36 2.05 18.76
C LEU A 514 14.97 3.34 19.32
N TRP A 515 14.20 4.08 20.10
CA TRP A 515 14.65 5.31 20.76
C TRP A 515 15.09 5.04 22.19
N HIS A 516 16.27 5.50 22.55
CA HIS A 516 16.70 5.64 23.93
C HIS A 516 16.62 7.10 24.32
N VAL A 517 15.65 7.44 25.16
CA VAL A 517 15.45 8.81 25.66
C VAL A 517 16.52 9.09 26.71
N THR A 518 17.39 10.05 26.47
CA THR A 518 18.51 10.37 27.38
C THR A 518 18.16 11.49 28.34
N GLU A 519 17.37 12.46 27.89
CA GLU A 519 16.97 13.63 28.69
C GLU A 519 15.61 14.13 28.22
N THR A 520 14.80 14.61 29.17
CA THR A 520 13.53 15.28 28.90
C THR A 520 13.46 16.59 29.66
N ARG A 521 12.96 17.63 29.00
CA ARG A 521 12.72 18.95 29.60
C ARG A 521 11.35 19.44 29.19
N TRP A 522 10.42 19.44 30.14
CA TRP A 522 9.06 19.94 29.94
C TRP A 522 9.02 21.46 29.98
N ASP A 523 8.33 22.07 29.01
CA ASP A 523 8.00 23.48 28.99
C ASP A 523 6.49 23.67 29.19
N ASN A 524 6.13 24.19 30.37
CA ASN A 524 4.75 24.47 30.75
C ASN A 524 4.10 25.57 29.90
N LEU A 525 4.87 26.49 29.30
CA LEU A 525 4.31 27.58 28.51
C LEU A 525 3.88 27.10 27.13
N THR A 526 4.72 26.28 26.49
CA THR A 526 4.44 25.72 25.16
C THR A 526 3.67 24.40 25.19
N GLN A 527 3.48 23.83 26.39
CA GLN A 527 2.87 22.51 26.59
C GLN A 527 3.57 21.43 25.76
N ALA A 528 4.91 21.52 25.69
CA ALA A 528 5.74 20.62 24.91
C ALA A 528 6.97 20.16 25.70
N VAL A 529 7.43 18.94 25.43
CA VAL A 529 8.69 18.41 25.96
C VAL A 529 9.78 18.54 24.90
N HIS A 530 10.92 19.09 25.31
CA HIS A 530 12.17 18.94 24.59
C HIS A 530 12.81 17.62 24.99
N VAL A 531 13.03 16.74 24.02
CA VAL A 531 13.60 15.40 24.24
C VAL A 531 14.95 15.33 23.56
N SER A 532 15.96 14.89 24.29
CA SER A 532 17.20 14.39 23.71
C SER A 532 17.17 12.87 23.70
N TYR A 533 17.51 12.27 22.56
CA TYR A 533 17.41 10.84 22.37
C TYR A 533 18.51 10.29 21.46
N ARG A 534 18.76 8.99 21.57
CA ARG A 534 19.60 8.20 20.67
C ARG A 534 18.72 7.24 19.89
N GLU A 535 18.84 7.26 18.57
CA GLU A 535 18.13 6.33 17.70
C GLU A 535 19.04 5.12 17.45
N LEU A 536 18.73 4.00 18.11
CA LEU A 536 19.55 2.79 18.17
C LEU A 536 19.31 1.90 16.97
N THR A 537 19.64 2.45 15.80
CA THR A 537 19.51 1.82 14.50
C THR A 537 20.88 1.39 13.99
N GLY A 538 20.97 0.17 13.46
CA GLY A 538 22.19 -0.42 12.94
C GLY A 538 23.00 -1.20 13.97
N ASP A 539 24.15 -1.73 13.56
CA ASP A 539 24.92 -2.76 14.28
C ASP A 539 25.82 -2.24 15.42
N HIS A 540 25.74 -0.95 15.80
CA HIS A 540 26.55 -0.35 16.87
C HIS A 540 25.77 0.64 17.75
N PRO A 541 25.94 0.65 19.09
CA PRO A 541 25.28 1.60 19.99
C PRO A 541 25.81 3.05 19.96
N VAL A 542 26.84 3.35 19.16
CA VAL A 542 27.48 4.68 19.13
C VAL A 542 26.83 5.48 18.03
N VAL A 543 25.78 6.19 18.41
CA VAL A 543 24.94 6.97 17.50
C VAL A 543 24.87 8.43 17.96
N PRO A 544 24.69 9.39 17.03
CA PRO A 544 24.50 10.79 17.38
C PRO A 544 23.29 10.98 18.31
N THR A 545 23.40 11.92 19.24
CA THR A 545 22.25 12.37 20.03
C THR A 545 21.45 13.35 19.18
N LYS A 546 20.16 13.08 19.02
CA LYS A 546 19.19 13.92 18.29
C LYS A 546 18.28 14.63 19.29
N SER A 547 17.51 15.61 18.81
CA SER A 547 16.53 16.32 19.62
C SER A 547 15.19 16.44 18.90
N ALA A 548 14.09 16.38 19.65
CA ALA A 548 12.73 16.56 19.15
C ALA A 548 11.89 17.37 20.16
N VAL A 549 10.83 18.00 19.66
CA VAL A 549 9.81 18.68 20.46
C VAL A 549 8.51 17.93 20.29
N LEU A 550 7.92 17.46 21.39
CA LEU A 550 6.72 16.61 21.38
C LEU A 550 5.62 17.17 22.28
N PRO A 551 4.33 17.09 21.90
CA PRO A 551 3.21 17.61 22.68
C PRO A 551 2.75 16.63 23.77
N ARG A 552 3.68 16.12 24.60
CA ARG A 552 3.40 15.17 25.70
C ARG A 552 4.42 15.32 26.83
N ASN A 553 4.11 14.87 28.06
CA ASN A 553 4.97 15.08 29.25
C ASN A 553 5.30 13.80 30.03
N ASP A 554 4.99 12.64 29.48
CA ASP A 554 5.05 11.31 30.11
C ASP A 554 6.27 10.48 29.66
N LEU A 555 7.25 11.13 29.03
CA LEU A 555 8.48 10.47 28.57
C LEU A 555 9.50 10.34 29.70
N GLU A 556 10.03 9.13 29.87
CA GLU A 556 10.93 8.75 30.94
C GLU A 556 12.39 8.74 30.46
N PRO A 557 13.27 9.58 31.06
CA PRO A 557 14.71 9.49 30.82
C PRO A 557 15.27 8.11 31.19
N GLY A 558 16.15 7.58 30.33
CA GLY A 558 16.76 6.25 30.46
C GLY A 558 15.90 5.10 29.91
N SER A 559 14.65 5.37 29.52
CA SER A 559 13.75 4.33 28.98
C SER A 559 13.90 4.15 27.46
N LEU A 560 13.53 2.96 27.00
CA LEU A 560 13.44 2.63 25.59
C LEU A 560 12.01 2.81 25.07
N TYR A 561 11.90 3.38 23.88
CA TYR A 561 10.65 3.58 23.17
C TYR A 561 10.74 3.02 21.76
N LEU A 562 9.66 2.38 21.29
CA LEU A 562 9.46 2.12 19.88
C LEU A 562 8.82 3.35 19.25
N ARG A 563 9.38 3.88 18.17
CA ARG A 563 8.71 4.90 17.36
C ARG A 563 7.99 4.23 16.20
N ASP A 564 6.70 4.49 16.03
CA ASP A 564 5.92 3.95 14.91
C ASP A 564 5.98 4.85 13.66
N SER A 565 5.32 4.41 12.58
CA SER A 565 5.23 5.17 11.33
C SER A 565 4.47 6.49 11.47
N MET A 566 3.58 6.61 12.45
CA MET A 566 2.85 7.83 12.80
C MET A 566 3.63 8.71 13.80
N HIS A 567 4.89 8.36 14.09
CA HIS A 567 5.77 9.03 15.04
C HIS A 567 5.30 9.01 16.51
N GLN A 568 4.38 8.12 16.84
CA GLN A 568 4.01 7.83 18.23
C GLN A 568 5.13 7.04 18.91
N LEU A 569 5.27 7.24 20.22
CA LEU A 569 6.28 6.60 21.05
C LEU A 569 5.61 5.64 22.03
N HIS A 570 6.01 4.36 21.96
CA HIS A 570 5.52 3.27 22.79
C HIS A 570 6.58 2.84 23.80
N LEU A 571 6.28 2.93 25.10
CA LEU A 571 7.23 2.58 26.17
C LEU A 571 7.48 1.06 26.19
N LEU A 572 8.75 0.65 26.18
CA LEU A 572 9.10 -0.77 26.10
C LEU A 572 9.42 -1.43 27.44
N ARG A 573 9.69 -0.65 28.49
CA ARG A 573 9.95 -1.23 29.81
C ARG A 573 8.63 -1.76 30.42
N PRO A 574 8.68 -2.84 31.23
CA PRO A 574 9.86 -3.59 31.63
C PRO A 574 10.26 -4.71 30.66
N PHE A 575 9.54 -4.89 29.55
CA PHE A 575 9.81 -5.99 28.60
C PHE A 575 11.19 -5.86 27.95
N LEU A 576 11.57 -4.65 27.52
CA LEU A 576 12.90 -4.35 27.00
C LEU A 576 13.45 -3.09 27.68
N THR A 577 14.68 -3.18 28.17
CA THR A 577 15.39 -2.07 28.84
C THR A 577 16.77 -1.86 28.22
N GLY A 578 17.36 -0.69 28.41
CA GLY A 578 18.66 -0.34 27.84
C GLY A 578 19.59 0.22 28.91
N GLN A 579 20.80 -0.31 29.01
CA GLN A 579 21.79 0.19 29.96
C GLN A 579 23.23 -0.20 29.60
N VAL A 580 24.20 0.41 30.27
CA VAL A 580 25.61 0.02 30.14
C VAL A 580 25.83 -1.32 30.83
N CYS A 581 26.25 -2.32 30.06
CA CYS A 581 26.58 -3.63 30.57
C CYS A 581 27.76 -3.56 31.55
N ARG A 582 27.60 -4.08 32.77
CA ARG A 582 28.66 -4.10 33.78
C ARG A 582 29.81 -5.05 33.44
N VAL A 583 29.57 -6.03 32.55
CA VAL A 583 30.55 -7.03 32.11
C VAL A 583 31.45 -6.46 31.01
N CYS A 584 30.89 -6.08 29.86
CA CYS A 584 31.68 -5.60 28.72
C CYS A 584 31.79 -4.07 28.60
N ARG A 585 31.10 -3.30 29.46
CA ARG A 585 31.05 -1.83 29.42
C ARG A 585 30.45 -1.23 28.14
N ALA A 586 29.95 -2.05 27.22
CA ALA A 586 29.15 -1.62 26.09
C ALA A 586 27.73 -1.28 26.53
N TRP A 587 27.09 -0.33 25.87
CA TRP A 587 25.64 -0.12 26.00
C TRP A 587 24.92 -1.29 25.31
N SER A 588 23.89 -1.85 25.96
CA SER A 588 23.18 -3.04 25.47
C SER A 588 21.71 -2.98 25.87
N THR A 589 20.89 -3.74 25.15
CA THR A 589 19.49 -3.96 25.52
C THR A 589 19.35 -5.24 26.32
N PHE A 590 18.36 -5.28 27.21
CA PHE A 590 18.15 -6.36 28.16
C PHE A 590 16.67 -6.71 28.32
N HIS A 591 16.40 -8.01 28.49
CA HIS A 591 15.10 -8.55 28.89
C HIS A 591 15.20 -9.36 30.19
N ALA A 592 14.08 -9.58 30.87
CA ALA A 592 14.03 -10.49 32.02
C ALA A 592 14.21 -11.95 31.55
N ASP A 593 15.20 -12.64 32.12
CA ASP A 593 15.57 -14.02 31.75
C ASP A 593 15.11 -15.01 32.82
N ILE A 594 15.55 -14.86 34.07
CA ILE A 594 15.09 -15.67 35.20
C ILE A 594 14.96 -14.84 36.47
N VAL A 595 14.15 -15.30 37.43
CA VAL A 595 13.96 -14.63 38.73
C VAL A 595 14.22 -15.61 39.88
N PRO A 596 15.49 -15.94 40.18
CA PRO A 596 15.83 -16.79 41.32
C PRO A 596 15.56 -16.05 42.64
N GLY A 597 14.46 -16.40 43.30
CA GLY A 597 14.02 -15.76 44.55
C GLY A 597 13.57 -14.31 44.32
N ASP A 598 14.28 -13.36 44.92
CA ASP A 598 13.98 -11.92 44.84
C ASP A 598 14.89 -11.12 43.89
N VAL A 599 15.80 -11.81 43.17
CA VAL A 599 16.71 -11.17 42.22
C VAL A 599 16.22 -11.40 40.80
N VAL A 600 16.11 -10.33 40.01
CA VAL A 600 15.79 -10.41 38.59
C VAL A 600 17.09 -10.48 37.81
N GLN A 601 17.27 -11.54 37.03
CA GLN A 601 18.36 -11.63 36.06
C GLN A 601 17.91 -11.07 34.71
N LEU A 602 18.64 -10.06 34.25
CA LEU A 602 18.45 -9.44 32.95
C LEU A 602 19.50 -9.93 31.97
N LYS A 603 19.10 -10.44 30.81
CA LYS A 603 20.01 -10.97 29.79
C LYS A 603 20.10 -10.03 28.60
N SER A 604 21.34 -9.76 28.16
CA SER A 604 21.61 -8.91 27.01
C SER A 604 21.25 -9.62 25.71
N LEU A 605 20.57 -8.92 24.80
CA LEU A 605 20.22 -9.45 23.49
C LEU A 605 21.44 -9.52 22.57
N GLU A 606 22.34 -8.54 22.64
CA GLU A 606 23.54 -8.44 21.80
C GLU A 606 24.66 -9.38 22.26
N HIS A 607 24.94 -9.44 23.57
CA HIS A 607 26.14 -10.12 24.09
C HIS A 607 25.83 -11.35 24.94
N GLY A 608 24.56 -11.60 25.30
CA GLY A 608 24.19 -12.69 26.19
C GLY A 608 24.64 -12.53 27.65
N HIS A 609 25.29 -11.42 28.01
CA HIS A 609 25.69 -11.13 29.39
C HIS A 609 24.48 -10.96 30.31
N VAL A 610 24.63 -11.43 31.56
CA VAL A 610 23.58 -11.37 32.57
C VAL A 610 23.90 -10.31 33.62
N LEU A 611 22.92 -9.45 33.92
CA LEU A 611 22.94 -8.48 35.00
C LEU A 611 21.95 -8.91 36.09
N HIS A 612 22.29 -8.58 37.33
CA HIS A 612 21.43 -8.86 38.48
C HIS A 612 20.83 -7.54 38.95
N GLU A 613 19.51 -7.43 38.85
CA GLU A 613 18.74 -6.28 39.30
C GLU A 613 17.86 -6.64 40.50
N THR A 614 17.60 -5.64 41.35
CA THR A 614 16.85 -5.83 42.60
C THR A 614 15.43 -5.26 42.49
N ALA A 615 14.95 -4.51 43.49
CA ALA A 615 13.53 -4.29 43.74
C ALA A 615 12.75 -3.58 42.61
N VAL A 616 13.38 -2.65 41.89
CA VAL A 616 12.69 -1.82 40.87
C VAL A 616 12.25 -2.65 39.66
N ALA A 617 13.15 -3.49 39.13
CA ALA A 617 12.84 -4.36 38.00
C ALA A 617 11.75 -5.38 38.36
N ARG A 618 11.84 -5.96 39.57
CA ARG A 618 10.84 -6.90 40.08
C ARG A 618 9.45 -6.27 40.17
N HIS A 619 9.36 -5.07 40.75
CA HIS A 619 8.09 -4.36 40.87
C HIS A 619 7.46 -4.05 39.50
N ALA A 620 8.26 -3.57 38.55
CA ALA A 620 7.78 -3.29 37.19
C ALA A 620 7.27 -4.56 36.48
N LEU A 621 7.99 -5.68 36.60
CA LEU A 621 7.55 -6.97 36.06
C LEU A 621 6.22 -7.43 36.65
N SER A 622 5.98 -7.21 37.94
CA SER A 622 4.68 -7.53 38.56
C SER A 622 3.53 -6.67 38.05
N ILE A 623 3.77 -5.39 37.77
CA ILE A 623 2.74 -4.50 37.20
C ILE A 623 2.24 -5.02 35.85
N VAL A 624 3.15 -5.55 35.03
CA VAL A 624 2.80 -6.07 33.70
C VAL A 624 2.43 -7.55 33.68
N GLY A 625 2.29 -8.18 34.85
CA GLY A 625 1.87 -9.58 34.98
C GLY A 625 2.93 -10.62 34.65
N LEU A 626 4.22 -10.25 34.64
CA LEU A 626 5.35 -11.16 34.45
C LEU A 626 5.90 -11.77 35.75
N LEU A 627 5.42 -11.31 36.91
CA LEU A 627 5.69 -11.84 38.25
C LEU A 627 4.44 -11.73 39.13
#